data_AF-A0A0B7GZF3-F1
#
_entry.id   AF-A0A0B7GZF3-F1
#
_cell.length_a   1.000
_cell.length_b   1.000
_cell.length_c   1.000
_cell.angle_alpha   90.00
_cell.angle_beta   90.00
_cell.angle_gamma   90.00
#
_symmetry.space_group_name_H-M   'P 1'
#
loop_
_entity.id
_entity.type
_entity.pdbx_description
1 polymer ?
#
loop_
_entity_poly.entity_id
_entity_poly.type
_entity_poly.pdbx_seq_one_letter_code
_entity_poly.pdbx_strand_id
1 'polypeptide(L)'
;MLVLGVILCFINIFMLVFFYLKITNSFSQNAYQKNMEKEVLKLIQDIRYEADLAISMFDTKQAELDKAIKEADKKLRLLNKEMEINKTALNTMQKLDKQVTNQNLQKESSLVNFGSENKLSVENPPLAASSQKTQTQEEPITIYTKRIIQDNAVKTGQGTVNEQILEMAKKGFSPEFIANKVGMTFGEIQLIIGLNS
;
A
#
# COMPACT_ATOMS: atom_id res chain seq x y z
N MET A 1 75.53 10.85 -7.02
CA MET A 1 74.55 10.79 -8.12
C MET A 1 74.30 9.37 -8.60
N LEU A 2 75.31 8.59 -9.00
CA LEU A 2 75.14 7.22 -9.50
C LEU A 2 74.52 6.25 -8.47
N VAL A 3 75.00 6.26 -7.22
CA VAL A 3 74.48 5.39 -6.14
C VAL A 3 72.99 5.65 -5.85
N LEU A 4 72.58 6.92 -5.87
CA LEU A 4 71.19 7.32 -5.63
C LEU A 4 70.27 6.84 -6.75
N GLY A 5 70.74 6.90 -8.00
CA GLY A 5 70.02 6.37 -9.17
C GLY A 5 69.84 4.85 -9.12
N VAL A 6 70.86 4.11 -8.68
CA VAL A 6 70.78 2.64 -8.52
C VAL A 6 69.73 2.25 -7.47
N ILE A 7 69.71 2.93 -6.31
CA ILE A 7 68.72 2.68 -5.25
C ILE A 7 67.29 2.95 -5.74
N LEU A 8 67.08 4.05 -6.47
CA LEU A 8 65.77 4.42 -7.01
C LEU A 8 65.27 3.39 -8.05
N CYS A 9 66.19 2.80 -8.81
CA CYS A 9 65.89 1.74 -9.76
C CYS A 9 65.41 0.45 -9.07
N PHE A 10 66.06 0.04 -7.97
CA PHE A 10 65.62 -1.10 -7.17
C PHE A 10 64.25 -0.88 -6.51
N ILE A 11 63.99 0.32 -6.00
CA ILE A 11 62.67 0.67 -5.43
C ILE A 11 61.58 0.60 -6.52
N ASN A 12 61.86 1.11 -7.71
CA ASN A 12 60.91 1.07 -8.82
C ASN A 12 60.62 -0.37 -9.26
N ILE A 13 61.65 -1.21 -9.40
CA ILE A 13 61.48 -2.64 -9.71
C ILE A 13 60.64 -3.35 -8.64
N PHE A 14 60.88 -3.04 -7.37
CA PHE A 14 60.14 -3.63 -6.26
C PHE A 14 58.67 -3.20 -6.27
N MET A 15 58.40 -1.91 -6.49
CA MET A 15 57.04 -1.39 -6.66
C MET A 15 56.33 -2.03 -7.84
N LEU A 16 57.01 -2.26 -8.96
CA LEU A 16 56.43 -2.88 -10.15
C LEU A 16 56.02 -4.33 -9.88
N VAL A 17 56.85 -5.10 -9.19
CA VAL A 17 56.53 -6.48 -8.78
C VAL A 17 55.39 -6.51 -7.76
N PHE A 18 55.43 -5.64 -6.75
CA PHE A 18 54.38 -5.57 -5.74
C PHE A 18 53.04 -5.17 -6.35
N PHE A 19 53.04 -4.17 -7.23
CA PHE A 19 51.85 -3.71 -7.93
C PHE A 19 51.30 -4.79 -8.85
N TYR A 20 52.16 -5.49 -9.59
CA TYR A 20 51.77 -6.61 -10.45
C TYR A 20 51.06 -7.72 -9.67
N LEU A 21 51.61 -8.11 -8.51
CA LEU A 21 50.99 -9.11 -7.64
C LEU A 21 49.66 -8.64 -7.05
N LYS A 22 49.62 -7.38 -6.57
CA LYS A 22 48.41 -6.80 -5.96
C LYS A 22 47.28 -6.65 -6.98
N ILE A 23 47.56 -6.14 -8.17
CA ILE A 23 46.59 -6.01 -9.26
C ILE A 23 46.08 -7.39 -9.69
N THR A 24 46.96 -8.36 -9.88
CA THR A 24 46.54 -9.70 -10.35
C THR A 24 45.63 -10.39 -9.34
N ASN A 25 45.86 -10.18 -8.03
CA ASN A 25 45.01 -10.73 -6.98
C ASN A 25 43.67 -9.97 -6.83
N SER A 26 43.67 -8.64 -6.95
CA SER A 26 42.45 -7.83 -6.82
C SER A 26 41.56 -7.84 -8.07
N PHE A 27 42.10 -8.12 -9.25
CA PHE A 27 41.38 -8.11 -10.53
C PHE A 27 41.17 -9.50 -11.15
N SER A 28 41.39 -10.58 -10.40
CA SER A 28 41.09 -11.92 -10.91
C SER A 28 39.58 -12.06 -11.16
N GLN A 29 39.20 -12.49 -12.35
CA GLN A 29 37.82 -12.75 -12.78
C GLN A 29 37.03 -13.61 -11.77
N ASN A 30 37.73 -14.50 -11.06
CA ASN A 30 37.19 -15.33 -9.98
C ASN A 30 36.70 -14.53 -8.76
N ALA A 31 37.38 -13.43 -8.43
CA ALA A 31 36.98 -12.55 -7.33
C ALA A 31 35.70 -11.78 -7.69
N TYR A 32 35.58 -11.32 -8.94
CA TYR A 32 34.36 -10.69 -9.45
C TYR A 32 33.19 -11.68 -9.47
N GLN A 33 33.40 -12.90 -9.96
CA GLN A 33 32.38 -13.93 -9.97
C GLN A 33 31.89 -14.24 -8.55
N LYS A 34 32.81 -14.42 -7.60
CA LYS A 34 32.46 -14.70 -6.19
C LYS A 34 31.70 -13.55 -5.53
N ASN A 35 32.07 -12.31 -5.81
CA ASN A 35 31.36 -11.14 -5.31
C ASN A 35 29.96 -11.05 -5.92
N MET A 36 29.83 -11.32 -7.22
CA MET A 36 28.55 -11.34 -7.92
C MET A 36 27.63 -12.45 -7.41
N GLU A 37 28.15 -13.67 -7.20
CA GLU A 37 27.41 -14.76 -6.56
C GLU A 37 26.93 -14.38 -5.16
N LYS A 38 27.79 -13.74 -4.36
CA LYS A 38 27.42 -13.26 -3.02
C LYS A 38 26.32 -12.19 -3.07
N GLU A 39 26.41 -11.24 -3.99
CA GLU A 39 25.39 -10.20 -4.16
C GLU A 39 24.06 -10.78 -4.64
N VAL A 40 24.09 -11.72 -5.59
CA VAL A 40 22.89 -12.42 -6.07
C VAL A 40 22.26 -13.24 -4.94
N LEU A 41 23.05 -13.99 -4.17
CA LEU A 41 22.54 -14.74 -3.01
C LEU A 41 21.94 -13.82 -1.96
N LYS A 42 22.57 -12.67 -1.69
CA LYS A 42 22.02 -11.67 -0.79
C LYS A 42 20.69 -11.12 -1.32
N LEU A 43 20.60 -10.79 -2.60
CA LEU A 43 19.36 -10.33 -3.22
C LEU A 43 18.25 -11.38 -3.14
N ILE A 44 18.56 -12.65 -3.40
CA ILE A 44 17.60 -13.75 -3.27
C ILE A 44 17.10 -13.87 -1.83
N GLN A 45 18.00 -13.74 -0.86
CA GLN A 45 17.66 -13.75 0.55
C GLN A 45 16.75 -12.57 0.93
N ASP A 46 17.07 -11.37 0.45
CA ASP A 46 16.28 -10.16 0.71
C ASP A 46 14.89 -10.27 0.09
N ILE A 47 14.78 -10.73 -1.17
CA ILE A 47 13.49 -10.97 -1.85
C ILE A 47 12.66 -12.01 -1.09
N ARG A 48 13.28 -13.11 -0.67
CA ARG A 48 12.57 -14.15 0.08
C ARG A 48 12.03 -13.61 1.40
N TYR A 49 12.85 -12.88 2.13
CA TYR A 49 12.43 -12.28 3.40
C TYR A 49 11.28 -11.29 3.20
N GLU A 50 11.37 -10.42 2.19
CA GLU A 50 10.32 -9.45 1.90
C GLU A 50 9.03 -10.13 1.40
N ALA A 51 9.14 -11.20 0.61
CA ALA A 51 8.00 -12.00 0.18
C ALA A 51 7.33 -12.73 1.36
N ASP A 52 8.11 -13.30 2.28
CA ASP A 52 7.60 -13.97 3.48
C ASP A 52 6.90 -12.97 4.42
N LEU A 53 7.39 -11.74 4.50
CA LEU A 53 6.71 -10.66 5.22
C LEU A 53 5.41 -10.24 4.52
N ALA A 54 5.46 -10.06 3.20
CA ALA A 54 4.32 -9.65 2.40
C ALA A 54 3.18 -10.68 2.46
N ILE A 55 3.47 -11.98 2.39
CA ILE A 55 2.46 -13.03 2.54
C ILE A 55 1.85 -13.02 3.94
N SER A 56 2.66 -12.80 4.99
CA SER A 56 2.15 -12.69 6.36
C SER A 56 1.20 -11.50 6.52
N MET A 57 1.56 -10.34 5.97
CA MET A 57 0.67 -9.18 5.97
C MET A 57 -0.60 -9.45 5.18
N PHE A 58 -0.48 -10.11 4.02
CA PHE A 58 -1.62 -10.49 3.20
C PHE A 58 -2.58 -11.40 3.98
N ASP A 59 -2.08 -12.42 4.68
CA ASP A 59 -2.87 -13.31 5.52
C ASP A 59 -3.61 -12.54 6.63
N THR A 60 -2.93 -11.59 7.28
CA THR A 60 -3.60 -10.76 8.31
C THR A 60 -4.72 -9.90 7.73
N LYS A 61 -4.53 -9.35 6.52
CA LYS A 61 -5.52 -8.54 5.83
C LYS A 61 -6.69 -9.37 5.31
N GLN A 62 -6.41 -10.59 4.84
CA GLN A 62 -7.44 -11.55 4.49
C GLN A 62 -8.33 -11.86 5.71
N ALA A 63 -7.72 -12.13 6.87
CA ALA A 63 -8.46 -12.39 8.09
C ALA A 63 -9.26 -11.17 8.60
N GLU A 64 -8.76 -9.96 8.39
CA GLU A 64 -9.46 -8.71 8.71
C GLU A 64 -10.68 -8.51 7.79
N LEU A 65 -10.53 -8.73 6.49
CA LEU A 65 -11.63 -8.67 5.53
C LEU A 65 -12.72 -9.70 5.83
N ASP A 66 -12.35 -10.95 6.15
CA ASP A 66 -13.31 -11.97 6.52
C ASP A 66 -14.12 -11.60 7.77
N LYS A 67 -13.49 -10.93 8.75
CA LYS A 67 -14.19 -10.41 9.93
C LYS A 67 -15.15 -9.29 9.56
N ALA A 68 -14.71 -8.34 8.72
CA ALA A 68 -15.53 -7.24 8.26
C ALA A 68 -16.75 -7.72 7.45
N ILE A 69 -16.56 -8.73 6.59
CA ILE A 69 -17.64 -9.37 5.83
C ILE A 69 -18.64 -10.02 6.79
N LYS A 70 -18.18 -10.81 7.76
CA LYS A 70 -19.07 -11.43 8.76
C LYS A 70 -19.85 -10.40 9.59
N GLU A 71 -19.23 -9.27 9.91
CA GLU A 71 -19.91 -8.18 10.61
C GLU A 71 -20.96 -7.52 9.73
N ALA A 72 -20.64 -7.25 8.46
CA ALA A 72 -21.58 -6.71 7.48
C ALA A 72 -22.78 -7.65 7.28
N ASP A 73 -22.55 -8.96 7.15
CA ASP A 73 -23.62 -9.97 7.04
C ASP A 73 -24.49 -10.00 8.28
N LYS A 74 -23.90 -9.90 9.48
CA LYS A 74 -24.65 -9.83 10.73
C LYS A 74 -25.55 -8.59 10.75
N LYS A 75 -25.03 -7.42 10.35
CA LYS A 75 -25.79 -6.17 10.28
C LYS A 75 -26.91 -6.26 9.25
N LEU A 76 -26.64 -6.78 8.05
CA LEU A 76 -27.65 -7.03 7.02
C LEU A 76 -28.76 -7.96 7.52
N ARG A 77 -28.41 -9.02 8.24
CA ARG A 77 -29.40 -9.96 8.80
C ARG A 77 -30.29 -9.30 9.85
N LEU A 78 -29.72 -8.45 10.72
CA LEU A 78 -30.49 -7.71 11.71
C LEU A 78 -31.42 -6.68 11.03
N LEU A 79 -30.89 -5.93 10.06
CA LEU A 79 -31.67 -4.95 9.31
C LEU A 79 -32.82 -5.59 8.54
N ASN A 80 -32.60 -6.74 7.89
CA ASN A 80 -33.65 -7.49 7.21
C ASN A 80 -34.74 -7.95 8.19
N LYS A 81 -34.36 -8.38 9.40
CA LYS A 81 -35.33 -8.75 10.44
C LYS A 81 -36.17 -7.54 10.89
N GLU A 82 -35.54 -6.39 11.10
CA GLU A 82 -36.25 -5.15 11.46
C GLU A 82 -37.17 -4.68 10.33
N MET A 83 -36.72 -4.80 9.08
CA MET A 83 -37.51 -4.47 7.89
C MET A 83 -38.77 -5.33 7.80
N GLU A 84 -38.67 -6.64 8.03
CA GLU A 84 -39.83 -7.55 8.03
C GLU A 84 -40.81 -7.24 9.17
N ILE A 85 -40.31 -6.93 10.37
CA ILE A 85 -41.16 -6.50 11.50
C ILE A 85 -41.86 -5.18 11.16
N ASN A 86 -41.14 -4.21 10.60
CA ASN A 86 -41.72 -2.92 10.23
C ASN A 86 -42.77 -3.08 9.11
N LYS A 87 -42.50 -3.91 8.10
CA LYS A 87 -43.46 -4.24 7.05
C LYS A 87 -44.72 -4.90 7.59
N THR A 88 -44.60 -5.84 8.54
CA THR A 88 -45.77 -6.47 9.16
C THR A 88 -46.57 -5.47 10.00
N ALA A 89 -45.91 -4.60 10.78
CA ALA A 89 -46.55 -3.52 11.52
C ALA A 89 -47.28 -2.50 10.61
N LEU A 90 -46.67 -2.12 9.48
CA LEU A 90 -47.32 -1.25 8.50
C LEU A 90 -48.57 -1.92 7.90
N ASN A 91 -48.50 -3.21 7.58
CA ASN A 91 -49.64 -3.96 7.05
C ASN A 91 -50.78 -4.08 8.08
N THR A 92 -50.49 -4.24 9.38
CA THR A 92 -51.52 -4.28 10.42
C THR A 92 -52.13 -2.89 10.64
N MET A 93 -51.32 -1.83 10.67
CA MET A 93 -51.78 -0.45 10.72
C MET A 93 -52.67 -0.10 9.54
N GLN A 94 -52.28 -0.48 8.31
CA GLN A 94 -53.10 -0.26 7.12
C GLN A 94 -54.43 -1.02 7.16
N LYS A 95 -54.45 -2.25 7.69
CA LYS A 95 -55.69 -3.01 7.87
C LYS A 95 -56.61 -2.34 8.89
N LEU A 96 -56.05 -1.83 9.99
CA LEU A 96 -56.79 -1.09 11.01
C LEU A 96 -57.36 0.22 10.45
N ASP A 97 -56.55 0.98 9.71
CA ASP A 97 -56.98 2.22 9.04
C ASP A 97 -58.11 1.96 8.04
N LYS A 98 -57.96 0.95 7.16
CA LYS A 98 -59.04 0.51 6.26
C LYS A 98 -60.29 0.06 7.00
N GLN A 99 -60.17 -0.54 8.18
CA GLN A 99 -61.33 -0.94 8.98
C GLN A 99 -62.04 0.26 9.60
N VAL A 100 -61.30 1.28 10.06
CA VAL A 100 -61.85 2.56 10.53
C VAL A 100 -62.50 3.35 9.38
N THR A 101 -61.91 3.34 8.18
CA THR A 101 -62.49 3.90 6.97
C THR A 101 -63.78 3.17 6.55
N ASN A 102 -63.80 1.83 6.58
CA ASN A 102 -65.01 1.05 6.25
C ASN A 102 -66.13 1.19 7.28
N GLN A 103 -65.83 1.49 8.56
CA GLN A 103 -66.86 1.85 9.54
C GLN A 103 -67.43 3.26 9.30
N ASN A 104 -66.72 4.16 8.61
CA ASN A 104 -67.22 5.46 8.18
C ASN A 104 -67.90 5.44 6.79
N LEU A 105 -67.65 4.43 5.95
CA LEU A 105 -68.17 4.35 4.58
C LEU A 105 -69.57 3.73 4.43
N GLN A 106 -70.24 3.33 5.51
CA GLN A 106 -71.66 2.93 5.44
C GLN A 106 -72.64 4.12 5.35
N LYS A 107 -72.14 5.36 5.24
CA LYS A 107 -73.00 6.55 5.14
C LYS A 107 -72.99 7.33 3.82
N GLU A 108 -72.10 7.06 2.88
CA GLU A 108 -72.10 7.81 1.61
C GLU A 108 -71.79 6.90 0.42
N SER A 109 -72.85 6.23 -0.05
CA SER A 109 -72.92 5.71 -1.41
C SER A 109 -73.47 6.78 -2.34
N SER A 110 -72.63 7.46 -3.11
CA SER A 110 -72.92 7.82 -4.50
C SER A 110 -71.76 8.52 -5.22
N LEU A 111 -71.54 8.07 -6.45
CA LEU A 111 -71.03 8.81 -7.62
C LEU A 111 -69.50 8.84 -7.93
N VAL A 112 -69.20 8.07 -8.99
CA VAL A 112 -68.37 8.42 -10.18
C VAL A 112 -66.89 8.01 -10.21
N ASN A 113 -66.68 6.86 -10.86
CA ASN A 113 -65.86 6.61 -12.07
C ASN A 113 -64.61 7.49 -12.32
N PHE A 114 -63.44 6.86 -12.45
CA PHE A 114 -62.70 6.92 -13.72
C PHE A 114 -61.81 5.69 -13.86
N GLY A 115 -62.10 4.90 -14.90
CA GLY A 115 -61.25 3.79 -15.32
C GLY A 115 -59.90 4.26 -15.84
N SER A 116 -58.90 3.42 -15.64
CA SER A 116 -57.72 3.37 -16.50
C SER A 116 -57.26 1.92 -16.55
N GLU A 117 -57.50 1.30 -17.70
CA GLU A 117 -57.06 -0.05 -18.01
C GLU A 117 -55.53 -0.11 -18.13
N ASN A 118 -54.94 -0.94 -17.29
CA ASN A 118 -53.91 -1.94 -17.63
C ASN A 118 -53.14 -1.78 -18.96
N LYS A 119 -51.81 -1.65 -18.87
CA LYS A 119 -50.90 -2.55 -19.61
C LYS A 119 -49.49 -2.56 -19.02
N LEU A 120 -49.14 -3.75 -18.51
CA LEU A 120 -47.81 -4.32 -18.37
C LEU A 120 -46.97 -4.10 -19.65
N SER A 121 -45.72 -3.69 -19.50
CA SER A 121 -44.60 -4.23 -20.29
C SER A 121 -43.28 -4.04 -19.55
N VAL A 122 -42.69 -5.19 -19.25
CA VAL A 122 -41.28 -5.42 -18.92
C VAL A 122 -40.43 -5.01 -20.11
N GLU A 123 -39.40 -4.20 -19.91
CA GLU A 123 -38.31 -4.06 -20.87
C GLU A 123 -36.96 -4.14 -20.16
N ASN A 124 -36.22 -5.19 -20.49
CA ASN A 124 -34.87 -5.48 -20.03
C ASN A 124 -33.85 -4.51 -20.68
N PRO A 125 -32.70 -4.27 -20.03
CA PRO A 125 -31.65 -3.40 -20.56
C PRO A 125 -30.96 -4.03 -21.78
N PRO A 126 -30.71 -3.27 -22.87
CA PRO A 126 -29.86 -3.76 -23.94
C PRO A 126 -28.38 -3.57 -23.59
N LEU A 127 -27.70 -4.69 -23.35
CA LEU A 127 -26.30 -4.86 -23.71
C LEU A 127 -26.20 -4.82 -25.23
N ALA A 128 -25.49 -3.83 -25.77
CA ALA A 128 -24.94 -3.87 -27.12
C ALA A 128 -23.44 -3.59 -27.04
N ALA A 129 -22.67 -4.65 -27.27
CA ALA A 129 -21.26 -4.58 -27.63
C ALA A 129 -21.10 -3.96 -29.02
N SER A 130 -20.13 -3.06 -29.20
CA SER A 130 -19.28 -3.04 -30.41
C SER A 130 -18.11 -2.05 -30.28
N SER A 131 -16.91 -2.63 -30.36
CA SER A 131 -15.74 -2.15 -31.14
C SER A 131 -14.92 -0.94 -30.69
N GLN A 132 -13.75 -1.29 -30.12
CA GLN A 132 -12.40 -0.93 -30.60
C GLN A 132 -12.25 0.35 -31.43
N LYS A 133 -11.49 1.29 -30.87
CA LYS A 133 -10.64 2.20 -31.65
C LYS A 133 -9.26 2.26 -31.02
N THR A 134 -8.27 1.68 -31.72
CA THR A 134 -6.84 1.88 -31.50
C THR A 134 -6.50 3.35 -31.69
N GLN A 135 -5.97 4.02 -30.65
CA GLN A 135 -5.13 5.19 -30.80
C GLN A 135 -4.00 5.14 -29.77
N THR A 136 -2.81 4.85 -30.28
CA THR A 136 -1.53 5.11 -29.65
C THR A 136 -1.43 6.60 -29.33
N GLN A 137 -1.45 6.95 -28.05
CA GLN A 137 -0.88 8.18 -27.53
C GLN A 137 0.06 7.77 -26.40
N GLU A 138 1.34 8.09 -26.58
CA GLU A 138 2.41 7.88 -25.62
C GLU A 138 2.14 8.77 -24.39
N GLU A 139 1.38 8.26 -23.43
CA GLU A 139 1.39 8.79 -22.09
C GLU A 139 2.60 8.21 -21.36
N PRO A 140 3.45 9.05 -20.73
CA PRO A 140 4.61 8.56 -20.00
C PRO A 140 4.13 7.57 -18.95
N ILE A 141 4.64 6.35 -18.99
CA ILE A 141 4.40 5.34 -17.96
C ILE A 141 4.83 5.96 -16.64
N THR A 142 3.88 6.44 -15.85
CA THR A 142 4.13 6.83 -14.47
C THR A 142 4.39 5.55 -13.72
N ILE A 143 5.65 5.14 -13.73
CA ILE A 143 6.11 4.03 -12.89
C ILE A 143 5.92 4.53 -11.46
N TYR A 144 4.87 4.06 -10.79
CA TYR A 144 4.74 4.20 -9.35
C TYR A 144 5.79 3.29 -8.69
N THR A 145 7.06 3.67 -8.78
CA THR A 145 8.07 3.17 -7.84
C THR A 145 7.86 3.86 -6.50
N LYS A 146 6.68 3.70 -5.90
CA LYS A 146 6.59 3.82 -4.45
C LYS A 146 7.33 2.59 -3.93
N ARG A 147 8.64 2.74 -3.75
CA ARG A 147 9.45 1.79 -3.01
C ARG A 147 8.80 1.69 -1.63
N ILE A 148 8.03 0.63 -1.39
CA ILE A 148 7.49 0.35 -0.06
C ILE A 148 8.67 -0.23 0.72
N ILE A 149 9.64 0.62 1.07
CA ILE A 149 10.46 0.34 2.24
C ILE A 149 9.47 0.48 3.39
N GLN A 150 8.91 -0.62 3.83
CA GLN A 150 8.20 -0.64 5.10
C GLN A 150 9.26 -0.44 6.17
N ASP A 151 9.29 0.80 6.65
CA ASP A 151 9.89 1.21 7.90
C ASP A 151 9.60 0.16 8.98
N ASN A 152 10.63 -0.56 9.41
CA ASN A 152 10.64 -1.17 10.73
C ASN A 152 10.81 -0.07 11.79
N ALA A 153 9.85 0.86 11.84
CA ALA A 153 9.63 1.73 12.96
C ALA A 153 8.74 0.96 13.94
N VAL A 154 9.40 0.34 14.92
CA VAL A 154 8.82 -0.03 16.20
C VAL A 154 7.81 1.03 16.62
N LYS A 155 6.57 0.60 16.86
CA LYS A 155 5.51 1.42 17.44
C LYS A 155 6.00 2.01 18.76
N THR A 156 6.36 3.28 18.75
CA THR A 156 6.42 4.11 19.94
C THR A 156 5.89 5.48 19.56
N GLY A 157 4.72 5.83 20.11
CA GLY A 157 4.22 7.20 20.26
C GLY A 157 4.20 8.10 19.03
N GLN A 158 3.00 8.47 18.59
CA GLN A 158 2.76 9.52 17.60
C GLN A 158 3.65 10.77 17.84
N GLY A 159 4.63 10.94 16.96
CA GLY A 159 5.35 12.18 16.72
C GLY A 159 5.62 12.23 15.22
N THR A 160 5.58 13.41 14.61
CA THR A 160 5.93 13.54 13.19
C THR A 160 7.38 13.10 12.98
N VAL A 161 7.75 12.67 11.77
CA VAL A 161 9.12 12.19 11.47
C VAL A 161 10.19 13.25 11.87
N ASN A 162 9.86 14.54 11.71
CA ASN A 162 10.69 15.67 12.14
C ASN A 162 10.89 15.75 13.65
N GLU A 163 9.84 15.45 14.42
CA GLU A 163 9.91 15.42 15.88
C GLU A 163 10.77 14.25 16.37
N GLN A 164 10.68 13.10 15.72
CA GLN A 164 11.53 11.95 16.00
C GLN A 164 13.01 12.25 15.71
N ILE A 165 13.32 12.95 14.61
CA ILE A 165 14.67 13.42 14.26
C ILE A 165 15.20 14.35 15.35
N LEU A 166 14.38 15.32 15.78
CA LEU A 166 14.77 16.29 16.79
C LEU A 166 14.97 15.64 18.17
N GLU A 167 14.15 14.68 18.54
CA GLU A 167 14.36 13.90 19.77
C GLU A 167 15.65 13.10 19.74
N MET A 168 15.97 12.46 18.62
CA MET A 168 17.20 11.69 18.49
C MET A 168 18.43 12.61 18.51
N ALA A 169 18.35 13.78 17.87
CA ALA A 169 19.40 14.78 17.95
C ALA A 169 19.58 15.30 19.40
N LYS A 170 18.48 15.57 20.12
CA LYS A 170 18.51 15.95 21.56
C LYS A 170 19.08 14.85 22.46
N LYS A 171 18.87 13.59 22.11
CA LYS A 171 19.47 12.42 22.80
C LYS A 171 20.96 12.24 22.48
N GLY A 172 21.53 13.08 21.60
CA GLY A 172 22.96 13.07 21.27
C GLY A 172 23.35 12.06 20.20
N PHE A 173 22.40 11.52 19.44
CA PHE A 173 22.72 10.64 18.31
C PHE A 173 23.36 11.41 17.16
N SER A 174 24.30 10.77 16.45
CA SER A 174 24.97 11.41 15.32
C SER A 174 24.00 11.61 14.14
N PRO A 175 24.13 12.68 13.35
CA PRO A 175 23.24 12.95 12.22
C PRO A 175 23.25 11.82 11.17
N GLU A 176 24.38 11.13 11.00
CA GLU A 176 24.52 9.97 10.12
C GLU A 176 23.74 8.76 10.63
N PHE A 177 23.74 8.55 11.95
CA PHE A 177 22.97 7.49 12.59
C PHE A 177 21.46 7.75 12.46
N ILE A 178 21.04 9.00 12.65
CA ILE A 178 19.65 9.43 12.50
C ILE A 178 19.19 9.26 11.04
N ALA A 179 20.02 9.67 10.08
CA ALA A 179 19.77 9.51 8.64
C ALA A 179 19.51 8.05 8.26
N ASN A 180 20.36 7.13 8.73
CA ASN A 180 20.20 5.70 8.50
C ASN A 180 18.92 5.14 9.15
N LYS A 181 18.58 5.61 10.36
CA LYS A 181 17.42 5.15 11.11
C LYS A 181 16.07 5.66 10.57
N VAL A 182 16.05 6.84 9.98
CA VAL A 182 14.83 7.51 9.46
C VAL A 182 14.70 7.38 7.93
N GLY A 183 15.77 6.96 7.25
CA GLY A 183 15.77 6.80 5.79
C GLY A 183 15.89 8.12 5.01
N MET A 184 16.32 9.20 5.66
CA MET A 184 16.60 10.50 5.02
C MET A 184 18.09 10.66 4.73
N THR A 185 18.44 11.59 3.84
CA THR A 185 19.84 11.93 3.57
C THR A 185 20.45 12.71 4.74
N PHE A 186 21.77 12.61 4.90
CA PHE A 186 22.50 13.38 5.91
C PHE A 186 22.21 14.89 5.80
N GLY A 187 22.12 15.41 4.57
CA GLY A 187 21.81 16.82 4.31
C GLY A 187 20.42 17.24 4.78
N GLU A 188 19.40 16.39 4.57
CA GLU A 188 18.03 16.65 5.05
C GLU A 188 17.97 16.64 6.59
N ILE A 189 18.63 15.68 7.24
CA ILE A 189 18.70 15.63 8.70
C ILE A 189 19.43 16.85 9.26
N GLN A 190 20.56 17.23 8.67
CA GLN A 190 21.33 18.39 9.11
C GLN A 190 20.55 19.70 8.92
N LEU A 191 19.79 19.81 7.83
CA LEU A 191 18.89 20.93 7.58
C LEU A 191 17.77 21.02 8.62
N ILE A 192 17.12 19.90 8.92
CA ILE A 192 16.03 19.84 9.92
C ILE A 192 16.55 20.20 11.31
N ILE A 193 17.70 19.67 11.72
CA ILE A 193 18.33 20.01 13.00
C ILE A 193 18.74 21.49 13.01
N GLY A 194 19.33 21.99 11.94
CA GLY A 194 19.80 23.38 11.85
C GLY A 194 18.68 24.43 11.83
N LEU A 195 17.51 24.11 11.27
CA LEU A 195 16.33 24.99 11.27
C LEU A 195 15.61 25.06 12.62
N ASN A 196 15.87 24.11 13.52
CA ASN A 196 15.18 23.95 14.81
C ASN A 196 16.14 24.04 16.01
N SER A 197 17.38 24.47 15.76
CA SER A 197 18.41 24.67 16.79
C SER A 197 18.37 26.06 17.41
#